data_AF-A0A928RWB3-F1
#
_entry.id   AF-A0A928RWB3-F1
#
_cell.length_a   1.000
_cell.length_b   1.000
_cell.length_c   1.000
_cell.angle_alpha   90.00
_cell.angle_beta   90.00
_cell.angle_gamma   90.00
#
_symmetry.space_group_name_H-M   'P 1'
#
loop_
_entity.id
_entity.type
_entity.pdbx_description
1 polymer ?
#
loop_
_entity_poly.entity_id
_entity_poly.type
_entity_poly.pdbx_seq_one_letter_code
_entity_poly.pdbx_strand_id
1 'polypeptide(L)'
;MNPLIELNKLGQSVWYDNLRKGLVTSGELKRFMDEYAVSGVTSNPNTFERAIAGTTEYDEDIRRLLKEGLDDDAILERLVTRDIRLAADVMAEASKATGGIDGFVSIEVDPRLAGDAGSTIDEARRLFA
;
A
#
# COMPACT_ATOMS: atom_id res chain seq x y z
N MET A 1 -21.96 -6.85 -17.17
CA MET A 1 -21.33 -5.53 -17.36
C MET A 1 -20.77 -5.10 -16.02
N ASN A 2 -19.47 -4.81 -15.91
CA ASN A 2 -18.86 -4.36 -14.66
C ASN A 2 -18.90 -2.82 -14.60
N PRO A 3 -19.63 -2.20 -13.65
CA PRO A 3 -19.72 -0.75 -13.54
C PRO A 3 -18.36 -0.04 -13.40
N LEU A 4 -17.37 -0.67 -12.76
CA LEU A 4 -16.04 -0.08 -12.57
C LEU A 4 -15.26 0.00 -13.89
N ILE A 5 -15.44 -1.00 -14.75
CA ILE A 5 -14.87 -0.97 -16.11
C ILE A 5 -15.53 0.14 -16.94
N GLU A 6 -16.85 0.33 -16.82
CA GLU A 6 -17.53 1.42 -17.53
C GLU A 6 -17.09 2.80 -16.99
N LEU A 7 -16.88 2.95 -15.69
CA LEU A 7 -16.36 4.16 -15.09
C LEU A 7 -14.95 4.50 -15.61
N ASN A 8 -14.08 3.49 -15.73
CA ASN A 8 -12.75 3.66 -16.32
C ASN A 8 -12.81 4.13 -17.79
N LYS A 9 -13.75 3.61 -18.59
CA LYS A 9 -13.98 4.08 -19.98
C LYS A 9 -14.43 5.55 -20.06
N LEU A 10 -15.04 6.08 -19.01
CA LEU A 10 -15.40 7.49 -18.89
C LEU A 10 -14.22 8.38 -18.44
N GLY A 11 -13.03 7.79 -18.22
CA GLY A 11 -11.81 8.49 -17.85
C GLY A 11 -11.60 8.65 -16.34
N GLN A 12 -12.34 7.91 -15.50
CA GLN A 12 -12.18 7.93 -14.05
C GLN A 12 -11.40 6.70 -13.57
N SER A 13 -10.24 6.92 -12.96
CA SER A 13 -9.45 5.87 -12.32
C SER A 13 -10.15 5.32 -11.07
N VAL A 14 -10.04 4.00 -10.87
CA VAL A 14 -10.62 3.29 -9.72
C VAL A 14 -9.50 2.85 -8.80
N TRP A 15 -9.54 3.30 -7.55
CA TRP A 15 -8.52 2.97 -6.56
C TRP A 15 -9.10 2.08 -5.47
N TYR A 16 -8.29 1.14 -4.98
CA TYR A 16 -8.66 0.25 -3.89
C TYR A 16 -8.16 0.81 -2.56
N ASP A 17 -9.08 1.06 -1.63
CA ASP A 17 -8.79 1.71 -0.34
C ASP A 17 -8.53 0.71 0.79
N ASN A 18 -7.53 -0.15 0.57
CA ASN A 18 -7.00 -1.07 1.57
C ASN A 18 -5.69 -1.68 1.07
N LEU A 19 -4.79 -2.04 1.99
CA LEU A 19 -3.60 -2.82 1.68
C LEU A 19 -3.28 -3.74 2.86
N ARG A 20 -3.08 -5.02 2.54
CA ARG A 20 -2.57 -6.04 3.46
C ARG A 20 -1.66 -6.99 2.67
N LYS A 21 -0.75 -7.66 3.35
CA LYS A 21 0.19 -8.62 2.77
C LYS A 21 -0.53 -9.65 1.90
N GLY A 22 -1.62 -10.25 2.40
CA GLY A 22 -2.38 -11.26 1.68
C GLY A 22 -3.01 -10.77 0.37
N LEU A 23 -3.37 -9.49 0.27
CA LEU A 23 -3.94 -8.90 -0.96
C LEU A 23 -2.94 -9.03 -2.12
N VAL A 24 -1.66 -8.79 -1.84
CA VAL A 24 -0.61 -8.84 -2.85
C VAL A 24 -0.12 -10.26 -3.06
N THR A 25 0.24 -10.98 -1.99
CA THR A 25 0.90 -12.29 -2.09
C THR A 25 -0.01 -13.40 -2.62
N SER A 26 -1.34 -13.23 -2.51
CA SER A 26 -2.31 -14.20 -3.08
C SER A 26 -2.63 -13.96 -4.56
N GLY A 27 -2.16 -12.86 -5.15
CA GLY A 27 -2.55 -12.42 -6.49
C GLY A 27 -3.94 -11.75 -6.56
N GLU A 28 -4.57 -11.49 -5.41
CA GLU A 28 -5.87 -10.80 -5.35
C GLU A 28 -5.81 -9.39 -5.93
N LEU A 29 -4.74 -8.63 -5.64
CA LEU A 29 -4.53 -7.30 -6.25
C LEU A 29 -4.50 -7.37 -7.77
N LYS A 30 -3.83 -8.36 -8.35
CA LYS A 30 -3.77 -8.56 -9.80
C LYS A 30 -5.15 -8.88 -10.37
N ARG A 31 -5.93 -9.76 -9.72
CA ARG A 31 -7.34 -9.97 -10.09
C ARG A 31 -8.15 -8.68 -10.03
N PHE A 32 -7.93 -7.82 -9.04
CA PHE A 32 -8.64 -6.55 -8.94
C PHE A 32 -8.36 -5.62 -10.11
N MET A 33 -7.11 -5.58 -10.58
CA MET A 33 -6.75 -4.86 -11.81
C MET A 33 -7.47 -5.44 -13.02
N ASP A 34 -7.40 -6.76 -13.21
CA ASP A 34 -7.88 -7.44 -14.41
C ASP A 34 -9.41 -7.47 -14.50
N GLU A 35 -10.11 -7.71 -13.38
CA GLU A 35 -11.55 -7.92 -13.35
C GLU A 35 -12.34 -6.64 -13.04
N TYR A 36 -11.75 -5.67 -12.32
CA TYR A 36 -12.44 -4.50 -11.79
C TYR A 36 -11.81 -3.15 -12.18
N ALA A 37 -10.80 -3.15 -13.07
CA ALA A 37 -10.11 -1.95 -13.52
C ALA A 37 -9.49 -1.11 -12.38
N VAL A 38 -9.09 -1.77 -11.27
CA VAL A 38 -8.33 -1.11 -10.21
C VAL A 38 -6.98 -0.68 -10.76
N SER A 39 -6.67 0.61 -10.63
CA SER A 39 -5.47 1.24 -11.18
C SER A 39 -4.70 2.09 -10.16
N GLY A 40 -5.12 2.09 -8.89
CA GLY A 40 -4.37 2.63 -7.75
C GLY A 40 -4.72 1.93 -6.44
N VAL A 41 -3.86 2.10 -5.43
CA VAL A 41 -4.09 1.57 -4.08
C VAL A 41 -3.81 2.66 -3.05
N THR A 42 -4.67 2.80 -2.06
CA THR A 42 -4.41 3.64 -0.87
C THR A 42 -4.21 2.81 0.38
N SER A 43 -3.32 3.30 1.23
CA SER A 43 -3.12 2.78 2.57
C SER A 43 -3.08 3.92 3.59
N ASN A 44 -3.42 3.60 4.83
CA ASN A 44 -3.37 4.51 5.97
C ASN A 44 -3.07 3.69 7.25
N PRO A 45 -2.70 4.33 8.37
CA PRO A 45 -2.38 3.62 9.62
C PRO A 45 -3.48 2.68 10.11
N ASN A 46 -4.76 3.07 9.96
CA ASN A 46 -5.90 2.25 10.39
C ASN A 46 -6.05 0.96 9.56
N THR A 47 -5.78 1.04 8.26
CA THR A 47 -5.75 -0.13 7.37
C THR A 47 -4.69 -1.14 7.81
N PHE A 48 -3.48 -0.68 8.15
CA PHE A 48 -2.42 -1.55 8.63
C PHE A 48 -2.66 -2.09 10.03
N GLU A 49 -3.18 -1.26 10.96
CA GLU A 49 -3.57 -1.71 12.30
C GLU A 49 -4.50 -2.91 12.22
N ARG A 50 -5.58 -2.81 11.43
CA ARG A 50 -6.54 -3.89 11.25
C ARG A 50 -5.94 -5.12 10.60
N ALA A 51 -5.03 -4.95 9.64
CA ALA A 51 -4.39 -6.08 8.96
C ALA A 51 -3.42 -6.82 9.89
N ILE A 52 -2.63 -6.08 10.68
CA ILE A 52 -1.62 -6.61 11.58
C ILE A 52 -2.27 -7.25 12.81
N ALA A 53 -3.24 -6.57 13.45
CA ALA A 53 -3.89 -7.06 14.66
C ALA A 53 -5.03 -8.05 14.38
N GLY A 54 -5.69 -7.93 13.22
CA GLY A 54 -6.87 -8.72 12.86
C GLY A 54 -6.58 -10.01 12.10
N THR A 55 -5.33 -10.29 11.75
CA THR A 55 -4.93 -11.50 10.99
C THR A 55 -3.63 -12.08 11.53
N THR A 56 -3.27 -13.27 11.05
CA THR A 56 -1.97 -13.92 11.36
C THR A 56 -0.93 -13.73 10.25
N GLU A 57 -1.20 -12.88 9.24
CA GLU A 57 -0.36 -12.73 8.05
C GLU A 57 1.04 -12.20 8.38
N TYR A 58 1.17 -11.45 9.48
CA TYR A 58 2.39 -10.74 9.88
C TYR A 58 3.17 -11.43 11.01
N ASP A 59 2.57 -12.41 11.67
CA ASP A 59 3.11 -13.10 12.84
C ASP A 59 4.57 -13.57 12.69
N GLU A 60 4.88 -14.23 11.56
CA GLU A 60 6.22 -14.75 11.30
C GLU A 60 7.24 -13.63 11.05
N ASP A 61 6.83 -12.59 10.31
CA ASP A 61 7.68 -11.44 10.04
C ASP A 61 7.96 -10.65 11.33
N ILE A 62 6.95 -10.45 12.18
CA ILE A 62 7.10 -9.80 13.50
C ILE A 62 8.06 -10.61 14.38
N ARG A 63 7.86 -11.93 14.51
CA ARG A 63 8.77 -12.79 15.30
C ARG A 63 10.20 -12.75 14.78
N ARG A 64 10.41 -12.65 13.46
CA ARG A 64 11.74 -12.53 12.87
C ARG A 64 12.37 -11.18 13.23
N LEU A 65 11.66 -10.08 13.00
CA LEU A 65 12.17 -8.72 13.24
C LEU A 65 12.44 -8.45 14.73
N LEU A 66 11.62 -9.02 15.63
CA LEU A 66 11.89 -9.00 17.08
C LEU A 66 13.21 -9.70 17.43
N LYS A 67 13.53 -10.83 16.78
CA LYS A 67 14.82 -11.53 16.99
C LYS A 67 16.01 -10.75 16.43
N GLU A 68 15.78 -9.88 15.46
CA GLU A 68 16.77 -8.95 14.93
C GLU A 68 16.98 -7.73 15.86
N GLY A 69 16.17 -7.58 16.91
CA GLY A 69 16.32 -6.54 17.93
C GLY A 69 15.71 -5.20 17.56
N LEU A 70 14.78 -5.17 16.59
CA LEU A 70 14.04 -3.95 16.22
C LEU A 70 12.98 -3.62 17.27
N ASP A 71 12.72 -2.32 17.44
CA ASP A 71 11.59 -1.82 18.24
C ASP A 71 10.28 -1.82 17.43
N ASP A 72 9.18 -1.51 18.12
CA ASP A 72 7.82 -1.59 17.56
C ASP A 72 7.64 -0.67 16.35
N ASP A 73 8.18 0.56 16.40
CA ASP A 73 8.10 1.54 15.31
C ASP A 73 8.88 1.06 14.08
N ALA A 74 10.10 0.55 14.27
CA ALA A 74 10.90 0.00 13.19
C ALA A 74 10.28 -1.27 12.59
N ILE A 75 9.65 -2.11 13.40
CA ILE A 75 8.92 -3.29 12.92
C ILE A 75 7.74 -2.85 12.06
N LEU A 76 6.90 -1.95 12.56
CA LEU A 76 5.73 -1.46 11.83
C LEU A 76 6.13 -0.89 10.46
N GLU A 77 7.14 0.00 10.44
CA GLU A 77 7.62 0.58 9.20
C GLU A 77 8.17 -0.47 8.22
N ARG A 78 8.90 -1.47 8.71
CA ARG A 78 9.41 -2.57 7.88
C ARG A 78 8.29 -3.37 7.24
N LEU A 79 7.20 -3.63 7.96
CA LEU A 79 6.04 -4.34 7.43
C LEU A 79 5.30 -3.49 6.38
N VAL A 80 4.99 -2.24 6.73
CA VAL A 80 4.29 -1.29 5.87
C VAL A 80 5.05 -1.05 4.56
N THR A 81 6.32 -0.65 4.66
CA THR A 81 7.13 -0.32 3.47
C THR A 81 7.37 -1.54 2.57
N ARG A 82 7.41 -2.76 3.14
CA ARG A 82 7.48 -3.98 2.36
C ARG A 82 6.19 -4.20 1.55
N ASP A 83 5.03 -4.11 2.19
CA ASP A 83 3.75 -4.34 1.51
C ASP A 83 3.50 -3.28 0.43
N ILE A 84 3.87 -2.02 0.69
CA ILE A 84 3.82 -0.92 -0.28
C ILE A 84 4.69 -1.23 -1.50
N ARG A 85 5.93 -1.68 -1.30
CA ARG A 85 6.83 -2.04 -2.41
C ARG A 85 6.28 -3.21 -3.23
N LEU A 86 5.79 -4.26 -2.57
CA LEU A 86 5.18 -5.40 -3.26
C LEU A 86 3.96 -4.99 -4.07
N ALA A 87 3.10 -4.13 -3.52
CA ALA A 87 1.96 -3.60 -4.26
C ALA A 87 2.42 -2.71 -5.43
N ALA A 88 3.43 -1.87 -5.25
CA ALA A 88 3.97 -1.01 -6.31
C ALA A 88 4.53 -1.84 -7.48
N ASP A 89 5.20 -2.97 -7.20
CA ASP A 89 5.67 -3.91 -8.23
C ASP A 89 4.53 -4.47 -9.08
N VAL A 90 3.38 -4.81 -8.45
CA VAL A 90 2.18 -5.26 -9.16
C VAL A 90 1.55 -4.11 -9.96
N MET A 91 1.45 -2.93 -9.37
CA MET A 91 0.83 -1.74 -9.99
C MET A 91 1.68 -1.12 -11.11
N ALA A 92 2.96 -1.52 -11.24
CA ALA A 92 3.85 -1.07 -12.31
C ALA A 92 3.28 -1.37 -13.71
N GLU A 93 2.47 -2.42 -13.87
CA GLU A 93 1.77 -2.72 -15.13
C GLU A 93 0.77 -1.61 -15.52
N ALA A 94 -0.03 -1.14 -14.56
CA ALA A 94 -0.97 -0.04 -14.78
C ALA A 94 -0.23 1.28 -15.05
N SER A 95 0.87 1.53 -14.34
CA SER A 95 1.72 2.70 -14.59
C SER A 95 2.26 2.70 -16.03
N LYS A 96 2.81 1.57 -16.48
CA LYS A 96 3.30 1.42 -17.85
C LYS A 96 2.18 1.58 -18.88
N ALA A 97 1.01 0.97 -18.66
CA ALA A 97 -0.10 1.02 -19.60
C ALA A 97 -0.69 2.43 -19.77
N THR A 98 -0.63 3.25 -18.72
CA THR A 98 -1.22 4.60 -18.68
C THR A 98 -0.18 5.72 -18.85
N GLY A 99 1.09 5.40 -19.05
CA GLY A 99 2.16 6.39 -19.12
C GLY A 99 2.40 7.14 -17.81
N GLY A 100 2.17 6.49 -16.68
CA GLY A 100 2.38 7.04 -15.33
C GLY A 100 1.22 7.87 -14.79
N ILE A 101 0.05 7.87 -15.44
CA ILE A 101 -1.16 8.51 -14.92
C ILE A 101 -1.75 7.71 -13.76
N ASP A 102 -1.72 6.38 -13.86
CA ASP A 102 -2.14 5.43 -12.84
C ASP A 102 -0.95 4.57 -12.35
N GLY A 103 -1.24 3.56 -11.54
CA GLY A 103 -0.27 2.59 -11.01
C GLY A 103 0.36 3.02 -9.69
N PHE A 104 -0.28 3.95 -8.97
CA PHE A 104 0.22 4.45 -7.69
C PHE A 104 -0.21 3.56 -6.53
N VAL A 105 0.65 3.52 -5.50
CA VAL A 105 0.35 2.98 -4.18
C VAL A 105 0.70 4.06 -3.17
N SER A 106 -0.27 4.52 -2.38
CA SER A 106 -0.03 5.57 -1.38
C SER A 106 0.49 4.98 -0.06
N ILE A 107 1.42 5.70 0.56
CA ILE A 107 1.87 5.51 1.93
C ILE A 107 1.69 6.85 2.66
N GLU A 108 1.13 6.82 3.87
CA GLU A 108 1.02 8.00 4.73
C GLU A 108 2.28 8.15 5.59
N VAL A 109 2.67 9.41 5.82
CA VAL A 109 3.61 9.78 6.88
C VAL A 109 2.93 9.63 8.25
N ASP A 110 3.71 9.74 9.32
CA ASP A 110 3.19 9.68 10.68
C ASP A 110 2.16 10.81 10.93
N PRO A 111 0.90 10.49 11.29
CA PRO A 111 -0.13 11.48 11.53
C PRO A 111 0.20 12.44 12.68
N ARG A 112 1.12 12.07 13.59
CA ARG A 112 1.61 12.94 14.67
C ARG A 112 2.38 14.15 14.13
N LEU A 113 2.88 14.08 12.90
CA LEU A 113 3.63 15.16 12.24
C LEU A 113 2.74 16.15 11.48
N ALA A 114 1.41 15.97 11.45
CA ALA A 114 0.49 16.80 10.67
C ALA A 114 0.59 18.32 10.98
N GLY A 115 1.03 18.69 12.18
CA GLY A 115 1.28 20.08 12.59
C GLY A 115 2.70 20.61 12.33
N ASP A 116 3.60 19.77 11.83
CA ASP A 116 5.02 20.08 11.61
C ASP A 116 5.42 19.79 10.16
N ALA A 117 5.46 20.85 9.35
CA ALA A 117 5.82 20.76 7.95
C ALA A 117 7.26 20.29 7.72
N GLY A 118 8.20 20.66 8.60
CA GLY A 118 9.61 20.28 8.45
C GLY A 118 9.78 18.78 8.61
N SER A 119 9.29 18.25 9.74
CA SER A 119 9.35 16.82 10.03
C SER A 119 8.55 15.98 9.03
N THR A 120 7.40 16.48 8.56
CA THR A 120 6.61 15.83 7.49
C THR A 120 7.39 15.69 6.18
N ILE A 121 8.09 16.74 5.76
CA ILE A 121 8.90 16.72 4.53
C ILE A 121 10.07 15.74 4.66
N ASP A 122 10.73 15.74 5.82
CA ASP A 122 11.88 14.87 6.06
C ASP A 122 11.47 13.40 6.08
N GLU A 123 10.33 13.07 6.69
CA GLU A 123 9.79 11.72 6.67
C GLU A 123 9.35 11.30 5.26
N ALA A 124 8.63 12.16 4.53
CA ALA A 124 8.21 11.85 3.16
C ALA A 124 9.39 11.54 2.24
N ARG A 125 10.50 12.29 2.37
CA ARG A 125 11.74 12.03 1.62
C ARG A 125 12.39 10.71 2.01
N ARG A 126 12.40 10.38 3.31
CA ARG A 126 12.96 9.14 3.82
C ARG A 126 12.18 7.91 3.35
N LEU A 127 10.85 8.00 3.32
CA LEU A 127 9.99 6.93 2.81
C LEU A 127 10.12 6.74 1.29
N PHE A 128 10.38 7.83 0.56
CA PHE A 128 10.54 7.79 -0.91
C PHE A 128 11.89 7.21 -1.37
N ALA A 129 12.94 7.30 -0.55
CA ALA A 129 14.30 6.89 -0.89
C ALA A 129 14.47 5.35 -1.00
#